data_AF-G4QDS1-F1
#
_entry.id   AF-G4QDS1-F1
#
_cell.length_a   1.000
_cell.length_b   1.000
_cell.length_c   1.000
_cell.angle_alpha   90.00
_cell.angle_beta   90.00
_cell.angle_gamma   90.00
#
_symmetry.space_group_name_H-M   'P 1'
#
loop_
_entity.id
_entity.type
_entity.pdbx_description
1 polymer ?
#
loop_
_entity_poly.entity_id
_entity_poly.type
_entity_poly.pdbx_seq_one_letter_code
_entity_poly.pdbx_strand_id
1 'polypeptide(L)'
;MHSGTIATLMYYGLSWLNPGSFLAVGMLLCALMSVATGTSWGTVGTLGVVLIGIGSAMNIPLPLVAGMIVCGATFGDKMSPISDTTNLAAMSAGTDLYRHIYAMLFTTIPTFILTLVIFLIIGFSYGDQNLNLDEVNAIQSALANNYSLTPLITLMPLILLAILSIRKVPAEVTMSCSIVLAVLIAIFYQGASLISVLNALWENTPESTGIQNLDALLGRGGISSMSWTLLLALMAIALGGILHGAGFLSALLAGIIARVKRTATLIATTILSGFLGNIAMGEAYISIILSCQLFKPKYEQQNLDSAILSRSVEEGSTMTTGLIPWTTAGAFYTATLGVDVLSYAPYAFFNYLNALIAVAMAVFGIGLLKPKANYP
;
A
#
# COMPACT_ATOMS: atom_id res chain seq x y z
N MET A 1 -16.96 5.03 -8.90
CA MET A 1 -18.25 5.11 -8.17
C MET A 1 -19.42 4.92 -9.11
N HIS A 2 -19.50 5.68 -10.21
CA HIS A 2 -20.52 5.59 -11.27
C HIS A 2 -20.86 4.20 -11.83
N SER A 3 -19.94 3.22 -11.82
CA SER A 3 -20.23 1.84 -12.24
C SER A 3 -21.03 1.03 -11.21
N GLY A 4 -21.23 1.56 -9.99
CA GLY A 4 -21.83 0.85 -8.86
C GLY A 4 -20.87 -0.10 -8.15
N THR A 5 -19.63 -0.30 -8.60
CA THR A 5 -18.69 -1.28 -8.02
C THR A 5 -18.43 -1.03 -6.52
N ILE A 6 -18.10 0.21 -6.16
CA ILE A 6 -17.83 0.60 -4.76
C ILE A 6 -19.12 0.54 -3.94
N ALA A 7 -20.24 1.02 -4.48
CA ALA A 7 -21.55 0.95 -3.85
C ALA A 7 -21.95 -0.49 -3.51
N THR A 8 -21.77 -1.43 -4.45
CA THR A 8 -22.02 -2.86 -4.25
C THR A 8 -21.13 -3.43 -3.14
N LEU A 9 -19.82 -3.15 -3.16
CA LEU A 9 -18.91 -3.64 -2.12
C LEU A 9 -19.26 -3.09 -0.74
N MET A 10 -19.68 -1.82 -0.64
CA MET A 10 -20.15 -1.24 0.62
C MET A 10 -21.45 -1.88 1.09
N TYR A 11 -22.43 -2.00 0.20
CA TYR A 11 -23.75 -2.57 0.52
C TYR A 11 -23.62 -3.99 1.08
N TYR A 12 -22.91 -4.88 0.39
CA TYR A 12 -22.71 -6.25 0.85
C TYR A 12 -21.68 -6.37 1.97
N GLY A 13 -20.65 -5.51 1.96
CA GLY A 13 -19.62 -5.47 3.00
C GLY A 13 -20.19 -5.15 4.38
N LEU A 14 -21.14 -4.21 4.47
CA LEU A 14 -21.84 -3.89 5.71
C LEU A 14 -22.69 -5.04 6.26
N SER A 15 -23.16 -5.95 5.40
CA SER A 15 -23.92 -7.13 5.82
C SER A 15 -23.03 -8.29 6.28
N TRP A 16 -21.80 -8.39 5.76
CA TRP A 16 -20.92 -9.55 5.99
C TRP A 16 -19.81 -9.28 7.00
N LEU A 17 -19.39 -8.03 7.18
CA LEU A 17 -18.30 -7.67 8.07
C LEU A 17 -18.85 -7.26 9.44
N ASN A 18 -18.39 -7.93 10.48
CA ASN A 18 -18.61 -7.52 11.86
C ASN A 18 -17.53 -6.51 12.27
N PRO A 19 -17.84 -5.43 13.03
CA PRO A 19 -16.86 -4.46 13.52
C PRO A 19 -15.67 -5.09 14.24
N GLY A 20 -15.92 -6.17 15.00
CA GLY A 20 -14.93 -6.94 15.74
C GLY A 20 -13.83 -7.53 14.85
N SER A 21 -14.19 -8.01 13.66
CA SER A 21 -13.25 -8.62 12.72
C SER A 21 -12.86 -7.70 11.56
N PHE A 22 -13.52 -6.55 11.42
CA PHE A 22 -13.38 -5.62 10.30
C PHE A 22 -11.92 -5.23 10.01
N LEU A 23 -11.16 -4.82 11.04
CA LEU A 23 -9.77 -4.39 10.86
C LEU A 23 -8.87 -5.54 10.39
N ALA A 24 -8.99 -6.71 11.01
CA ALA A 24 -8.18 -7.88 10.64
C ALA A 24 -8.53 -8.41 9.24
N VAL A 25 -9.83 -8.52 8.93
CA VAL A 25 -10.31 -8.96 7.61
C VAL A 25 -9.95 -7.93 6.54
N GLY A 26 -10.13 -6.64 6.82
CA GLY A 26 -9.74 -5.56 5.90
C GLY A 26 -8.26 -5.60 5.56
N MET A 27 -7.38 -5.80 6.55
CA MET A 27 -5.94 -5.95 6.32
C MET A 27 -5.64 -7.15 5.40
N LEU A 28 -6.29 -8.30 5.64
CA LEU A 28 -6.13 -9.51 4.81
C LEU A 28 -6.60 -9.26 3.37
N LEU A 29 -7.74 -8.60 3.18
CA LEU A 29 -8.27 -8.29 1.85
C LEU A 29 -7.32 -7.34 1.09
N CYS A 30 -6.81 -6.30 1.75
CA CYS A 30 -5.79 -5.44 1.17
C CYS A 30 -4.50 -6.20 0.83
N ALA A 31 -4.04 -7.09 1.71
CA ALA A 31 -2.88 -7.93 1.45
C ALA A 31 -3.06 -8.82 0.22
N LEU A 32 -4.18 -9.54 0.13
CA LEU A 32 -4.47 -10.43 -1.00
C LEU A 32 -4.55 -9.66 -2.32
N MET A 33 -5.24 -8.52 -2.33
CA MET A 33 -5.34 -7.65 -3.49
C MET A 33 -3.97 -7.11 -3.91
N SER A 34 -3.16 -6.67 -2.94
CA SER A 34 -1.85 -6.10 -3.25
C SER A 34 -0.85 -7.17 -3.70
N VAL A 35 -0.94 -8.41 -3.21
CA VAL A 35 -0.15 -9.54 -3.74
C VAL A 35 -0.53 -9.82 -5.19
N ALA A 36 -1.83 -9.88 -5.48
CA ALA A 36 -2.33 -10.16 -6.82
C ALA A 36 -1.93 -9.07 -7.81
N THR A 37 -2.16 -7.80 -7.45
CA THR A 37 -1.91 -6.65 -8.32
C THR A 37 -0.44 -6.23 -8.38
N GLY A 38 0.34 -6.57 -7.36
CA GLY A 38 1.72 -6.11 -7.22
C GLY A 38 1.84 -4.61 -6.96
N THR A 39 0.78 -3.95 -6.48
CA THR A 39 0.80 -2.51 -6.21
C THR A 39 0.03 -2.14 -4.96
N SER A 40 0.73 -1.48 -4.03
CA SER A 40 0.09 -0.87 -2.86
C SER A 40 -0.81 0.30 -3.26
N TRP A 41 -0.44 1.06 -4.29
CA TRP A 41 -1.22 2.20 -4.78
C TRP A 41 -2.56 1.77 -5.37
N GLY A 42 -2.54 0.74 -6.24
CA GLY A 42 -3.77 0.18 -6.81
C GLY A 42 -4.69 -0.38 -5.73
N THR A 43 -4.13 -1.01 -4.70
CA THR A 43 -4.90 -1.54 -3.56
C THR A 43 -5.56 -0.44 -2.73
N VAL A 44 -4.80 0.60 -2.37
CA VAL A 44 -5.31 1.77 -1.63
C VAL A 44 -6.39 2.50 -2.43
N GLY A 45 -6.17 2.68 -3.73
CA GLY A 45 -7.11 3.33 -4.66
C GLY A 45 -8.39 2.55 -4.95
N THR A 46 -8.43 1.26 -4.69
CA THR A 46 -9.59 0.39 -4.97
C THR A 46 -10.27 -0.08 -3.68
N LEU A 47 -9.75 -1.12 -3.05
CA LEU A 47 -10.29 -1.67 -1.81
C LEU A 47 -10.12 -0.71 -0.63
N GLY A 48 -9.04 0.08 -0.60
CA GLY A 48 -8.82 1.05 0.48
C GLY A 48 -9.95 2.07 0.60
N VAL A 49 -10.38 2.67 -0.52
CA VAL A 49 -11.51 3.61 -0.55
C VAL A 49 -12.81 2.98 -0.04
N VAL A 50 -13.07 1.73 -0.44
CA VAL A 50 -14.25 0.97 0.02
C VAL A 50 -14.19 0.76 1.54
N LEU A 51 -13.04 0.33 2.06
CA LEU A 51 -12.85 0.07 3.49
C LEU A 51 -12.93 1.36 4.32
N ILE A 52 -12.50 2.51 3.81
CA ILE A 52 -12.75 3.81 4.45
C ILE A 52 -14.25 4.08 4.58
N GLY A 53 -15.02 3.81 3.52
CA GLY A 53 -16.48 3.95 3.54
C GLY A 53 -17.16 3.05 4.56
N ILE A 54 -16.80 1.76 4.58
CA ILE A 54 -17.33 0.79 5.55
C ILE A 54 -16.91 1.16 6.97
N GLY A 55 -15.64 1.51 7.19
CA GLY A 55 -15.13 1.92 8.50
C GLY A 55 -15.83 3.18 9.03
N SER A 56 -16.09 4.16 8.15
CA SER A 56 -16.89 5.34 8.49
C SER A 56 -18.31 4.98 8.90
N ALA A 57 -18.97 4.07 8.18
CA ALA A 57 -20.32 3.61 8.49
C ALA A 57 -20.38 2.77 9.79
N MET A 58 -19.28 2.11 10.15
CA MET A 58 -19.13 1.40 11.42
C MET A 58 -18.67 2.30 12.58
N ASN A 59 -18.53 3.62 12.36
CA ASN A 59 -18.01 4.57 13.35
C ASN A 59 -16.62 4.22 13.91
N ILE A 60 -15.78 3.52 13.12
CA ILE A 60 -14.40 3.22 13.48
C ILE A 60 -13.51 4.42 13.07
N PRO A 61 -12.60 4.90 13.95
CA PRO A 61 -11.73 6.03 13.63
C PRO A 61 -10.99 5.84 12.30
N LEU A 62 -11.20 6.75 11.34
CA LEU A 62 -10.60 6.65 10.01
C LEU A 62 -9.06 6.55 10.00
N PRO A 63 -8.31 7.19 10.93
CA PRO A 63 -6.86 6.96 11.05
C PRO A 63 -6.47 5.51 11.30
N LEU A 64 -7.26 4.77 12.09
CA LEU A 64 -7.03 3.36 12.36
C LEU A 64 -7.35 2.50 11.13
N VAL A 65 -8.45 2.82 10.44
CA VAL A 65 -8.84 2.15 9.18
C VAL A 65 -7.78 2.39 8.09
N ALA A 66 -7.31 3.62 7.94
CA ALA A 66 -6.24 3.96 6.99
C ALA A 66 -4.93 3.21 7.32
N GLY A 67 -4.53 3.15 8.60
CA GLY A 67 -3.34 2.39 9.00
C GLY A 67 -3.45 0.89 8.69
N MET A 68 -4.64 0.31 8.88
CA MET A 68 -4.96 -1.07 8.53
C MET A 68 -4.86 -1.34 7.01
N ILE A 69 -5.41 -0.45 6.20
CA ILE A 69 -5.31 -0.51 4.73
C ILE A 69 -3.84 -0.42 4.30
N VAL A 70 -3.07 0.54 4.84
CA VAL A 70 -1.66 0.73 4.52
C VAL A 70 -0.84 -0.50 4.88
N CYS A 71 -1.08 -1.13 6.04
CA CYS A 71 -0.41 -2.37 6.42
C CYS A 71 -0.65 -3.51 5.42
N GLY A 72 -1.91 -3.74 5.03
CA GLY A 72 -2.26 -4.79 4.08
C GLY A 72 -1.69 -4.51 2.68
N ALA A 73 -1.86 -3.28 2.19
CA ALA A 73 -1.33 -2.87 0.89
C ALA A 73 0.20 -2.99 0.83
N THR A 74 0.91 -2.51 1.86
CA THR A 74 2.38 -2.62 1.91
C THR A 74 2.85 -4.07 1.93
N PHE A 75 2.16 -4.94 2.69
CA PHE A 75 2.50 -6.37 2.73
C PHE A 75 2.45 -7.01 1.34
N GLY A 76 1.37 -6.80 0.60
CA GLY A 76 1.22 -7.50 -0.68
C GLY A 76 2.12 -6.95 -1.76
N ASP A 77 2.37 -5.63 -1.77
CA ASP A 77 3.35 -4.97 -2.64
C ASP A 77 4.75 -5.60 -2.46
N LYS A 78 5.20 -5.70 -1.20
CA LYS A 78 6.47 -6.30 -0.80
C LYS A 78 6.58 -7.79 -1.17
N MET A 79 5.49 -8.55 -1.10
CA MET A 79 5.51 -10.00 -1.34
C MET A 79 5.20 -10.39 -2.80
N SER A 80 4.86 -9.43 -3.66
CA SER A 80 4.49 -9.71 -5.04
C SER A 80 5.70 -9.71 -5.99
N PRO A 81 5.86 -10.74 -6.85
CA PRO A 81 6.91 -10.75 -7.87
C PRO A 81 6.67 -9.77 -9.02
N ILE A 82 5.49 -9.12 -9.06
CA ILE A 82 5.13 -8.14 -10.09
C ILE A 82 5.44 -6.72 -9.63
N SER A 83 5.65 -6.49 -8.33
CA SER A 83 5.89 -5.14 -7.79
C SER A 83 7.20 -4.53 -8.29
N ASP A 84 7.12 -3.27 -8.73
CA ASP A 84 8.27 -2.51 -9.22
C ASP A 84 9.33 -2.33 -8.14
N THR A 85 8.94 -1.99 -6.91
CA THR A 85 9.90 -1.74 -5.82
C THR A 85 10.60 -3.02 -5.39
N THR A 86 9.88 -4.14 -5.37
CA THR A 86 10.42 -5.49 -5.11
C THR A 86 11.41 -5.90 -6.19
N ASN A 87 11.06 -5.72 -7.47
CA ASN A 87 11.96 -6.00 -8.59
C ASN A 87 13.19 -5.07 -8.59
N LEU A 88 13.00 -3.78 -8.32
CA LEU A 88 14.06 -2.80 -8.24
C LEU A 88 15.04 -3.09 -7.11
N ALA A 89 14.55 -3.47 -5.93
CA ALA A 89 15.40 -3.83 -4.79
C ALA A 89 16.27 -5.04 -5.13
N ALA A 90 15.65 -6.11 -5.68
CA ALA A 90 16.37 -7.32 -6.08
C ALA A 90 17.46 -7.03 -7.14
N MET A 91 17.09 -6.29 -8.19
CA MET A 91 18.00 -5.87 -9.25
C MET A 91 19.15 -5.00 -8.71
N SER A 92 18.85 -4.01 -7.87
CA SER A 92 19.84 -3.08 -7.33
C SER A 92 20.82 -3.76 -6.38
N ALA A 93 20.37 -4.76 -5.62
CA ALA A 93 21.23 -5.56 -4.76
C ALA A 93 22.04 -6.61 -5.54
N GLY A 94 21.65 -6.94 -6.78
CA GLY A 94 22.25 -8.01 -7.57
C GLY A 94 21.88 -9.39 -7.03
N THR A 95 20.60 -9.60 -6.72
CA THR A 95 20.07 -10.90 -6.28
C THR A 95 18.93 -11.36 -7.19
N ASP A 96 18.67 -12.66 -7.20
CA ASP A 96 17.51 -13.21 -7.89
C ASP A 96 16.21 -12.80 -7.17
N LEU A 97 15.16 -12.48 -7.94
CA LEU A 97 13.88 -12.01 -7.40
C LEU A 97 13.26 -13.00 -6.41
N TYR A 98 13.26 -14.29 -6.72
CA TYR A 98 12.66 -15.29 -5.83
C TYR A 98 13.55 -15.53 -4.61
N ARG A 99 14.87 -15.40 -4.74
CA ARG A 99 15.79 -15.41 -3.59
C ARG A 99 15.54 -14.22 -2.66
N HIS A 100 15.28 -13.04 -3.22
CA HIS A 100 14.88 -11.85 -2.47
C HIS A 100 13.56 -12.05 -1.73
N ILE A 101 12.50 -12.50 -2.41
CA ILE A 101 11.20 -12.80 -1.79
C ILE A 101 11.34 -13.85 -0.69
N TYR A 102 12.14 -14.89 -0.93
CA TYR A 102 12.42 -15.89 0.10
C TYR A 102 13.09 -15.29 1.33
N ALA A 103 14.07 -14.38 1.15
CA ALA A 103 14.72 -13.69 2.26
C ALA A 103 13.75 -12.82 3.07
N MET A 104 12.77 -12.21 2.41
CA MET A 104 11.74 -11.40 3.06
C MET A 104 10.77 -12.20 3.92
N LEU A 105 10.43 -13.43 3.53
CA LEU A 105 9.48 -14.26 4.28
C LEU A 105 9.83 -14.36 5.77
N PHE A 106 11.13 -14.36 6.09
CA PHE A 106 11.63 -14.42 7.46
C PHE A 106 11.19 -13.26 8.34
N THR A 107 11.12 -12.03 7.81
CA THR A 107 10.73 -10.84 8.58
C THR A 107 9.28 -10.45 8.32
N THR A 108 8.85 -10.54 7.06
CA THR A 108 7.50 -10.16 6.61
C THR A 108 6.39 -11.01 7.22
N ILE A 109 6.50 -12.34 7.21
CA ILE A 109 5.41 -13.21 7.70
C ILE A 109 5.21 -13.07 9.21
N PRO A 110 6.25 -13.12 10.07
CA PRO A 110 6.05 -12.91 11.50
C PRO A 110 5.46 -11.53 11.83
N THR A 111 5.93 -10.48 11.15
CA THR A 111 5.39 -9.11 11.33
C THR A 111 3.94 -9.02 10.91
N PHE A 112 3.57 -9.66 9.79
CA PHE A 112 2.21 -9.66 9.29
C PHE A 112 1.25 -10.35 10.27
N ILE A 113 1.63 -11.51 10.79
CA ILE A 113 0.86 -12.24 11.81
C ILE A 113 0.72 -11.40 13.08
N LEU A 114 1.81 -10.79 13.55
CA LEU A 114 1.78 -9.92 14.73
C LEU A 114 0.82 -8.74 14.52
N THR A 115 0.90 -8.08 13.36
CA THR A 115 0.05 -6.94 13.03
C THR A 115 -1.42 -7.35 12.88
N LEU A 116 -1.68 -8.51 12.29
CA LEU A 116 -3.02 -9.07 12.17
C LEU A 116 -3.65 -9.32 13.54
N VAL A 117 -2.86 -9.85 14.48
CA VAL A 117 -3.29 -10.06 15.88
C VAL A 117 -3.56 -8.72 16.57
N ILE A 118 -2.71 -7.70 16.36
CA ILE A 118 -2.94 -6.35 16.91
C ILE A 118 -4.27 -5.78 16.40
N PHE A 119 -4.52 -5.84 15.09
CA PHE A 119 -5.79 -5.35 14.54
C PHE A 119 -7.00 -6.18 14.97
N LEU A 120 -6.84 -7.48 15.20
CA LEU A 120 -7.90 -8.33 15.73
C LEU A 120 -8.26 -7.94 17.18
N ILE A 121 -7.26 -7.72 18.03
CA ILE A 121 -7.46 -7.28 19.42
C ILE A 121 -8.10 -5.90 19.46
N ILE A 122 -7.60 -4.95 18.67
CA ILE A 122 -8.20 -3.61 18.56
C ILE A 122 -9.63 -3.73 18.02
N GLY A 123 -9.86 -4.56 17.01
CA GLY A 123 -11.17 -4.79 16.41
C GLY A 123 -12.20 -5.25 17.44
N PHE A 124 -11.86 -6.21 18.31
CA PHE A 124 -12.77 -6.69 19.35
C PHE A 124 -13.28 -5.60 20.29
N SER A 125 -12.52 -4.52 20.52
CA SER A 125 -13.02 -3.37 21.31
C SER A 125 -14.17 -2.61 20.64
N TYR A 126 -14.36 -2.78 19.33
CA TYR A 126 -15.49 -2.26 18.56
C TYR A 126 -16.60 -3.30 18.36
N GLY A 127 -16.39 -4.56 18.71
CA GLY A 127 -17.37 -5.65 18.51
C GLY A 127 -18.62 -5.53 19.37
N ASP A 128 -18.49 -4.96 20.58
CA ASP A 128 -19.60 -4.71 21.52
C ASP A 128 -20.26 -3.34 21.31
N GLN A 129 -19.76 -2.52 20.36
CA GLN A 129 -20.50 -1.34 19.97
C GLN A 129 -21.78 -1.80 19.30
N ASN A 130 -22.93 -1.43 19.88
CA ASN A 130 -24.21 -1.52 19.21
C ASN A 130 -24.11 -0.64 17.96
N LEU A 131 -23.69 -1.22 16.83
CA LEU A 131 -23.84 -0.58 15.54
C LEU A 131 -25.29 -0.13 15.47
N ASN A 132 -25.49 1.15 15.23
CA ASN A 132 -26.81 1.67 15.02
C ASN A 132 -27.32 1.05 13.71
N LEU A 133 -28.04 -0.07 13.84
CA LEU A 133 -28.53 -0.83 12.68
C LEU A 133 -29.39 0.07 11.79
N ASP A 134 -30.01 1.11 12.36
CA ASP A 134 -30.76 2.12 11.61
C ASP A 134 -29.85 2.95 10.69
N GLU A 135 -28.64 3.33 11.12
CA GLU A 135 -27.66 4.03 10.28
C GLU A 135 -27.16 3.14 9.14
N VAL A 136 -26.85 1.86 9.45
CA VAL A 136 -26.40 0.89 8.44
C VAL A 136 -27.51 0.65 7.41
N ASN A 137 -28.75 0.46 7.87
CA ASN A 137 -29.91 0.29 7.00
C ASN A 137 -30.19 1.54 6.16
N ALA A 138 -30.00 2.74 6.72
CA ALA A 138 -30.14 3.99 5.99
C ALA A 138 -29.11 4.11 4.86
N ILE A 139 -27.83 3.80 5.14
CA ILE A 139 -26.76 3.79 4.14
C ILE A 139 -27.06 2.75 3.05
N GLN A 140 -27.43 1.54 3.42
CA GLN A 140 -27.78 0.48 2.46
C GLN A 140 -28.98 0.88 1.58
N SER A 141 -30.02 1.47 2.17
CA SER A 141 -31.18 1.96 1.44
C SER A 141 -30.81 3.09 0.48
N ALA A 142 -29.99 4.04 0.92
CA ALA A 142 -29.49 5.12 0.07
C ALA A 142 -28.69 4.60 -1.13
N LEU A 143 -27.84 3.59 -0.93
CA LEU A 143 -27.08 2.94 -2.01
C LEU A 143 -27.99 2.19 -2.98
N ALA A 144 -28.97 1.43 -2.47
CA ALA A 144 -29.90 0.66 -3.30
C ALA A 144 -30.87 1.54 -4.11
N ASN A 145 -31.16 2.75 -3.63
CA ASN A 145 -31.99 3.72 -4.35
C ASN A 145 -31.23 4.44 -5.47
N ASN A 146 -29.91 4.62 -5.33
CA ASN A 146 -29.09 5.35 -6.31
C ASN A 146 -28.40 4.45 -7.33
N TYR A 147 -28.17 3.17 -7.02
CA TYR A 147 -27.46 2.25 -7.90
C TYR A 147 -28.22 0.94 -8.12
N SER A 148 -28.09 0.38 -9.32
CA SER A 148 -28.42 -1.01 -9.59
C SER A 148 -27.30 -1.90 -9.05
N LEU A 149 -27.56 -2.66 -7.99
CA LEU A 149 -26.53 -3.35 -7.19
C LEU A 149 -26.33 -4.83 -7.54
N THR A 150 -26.63 -5.28 -8.76
CA THR A 150 -26.40 -6.70 -9.13
C THR A 150 -24.91 -7.04 -9.06
N PRO A 151 -24.47 -7.94 -8.16
CA PRO A 151 -23.04 -8.16 -7.91
C PRO A 151 -22.28 -8.65 -9.13
N LEU A 152 -22.89 -9.55 -9.91
CA LEU A 152 -22.24 -10.16 -11.06
C LEU A 152 -21.79 -9.14 -12.10
N ILE A 153 -22.54 -8.05 -12.29
CA ILE A 153 -22.27 -7.01 -13.28
C ILE A 153 -21.37 -5.93 -12.67
N THR A 154 -21.77 -5.40 -11.52
CA THR A 154 -21.07 -4.27 -10.88
C THR A 154 -19.67 -4.62 -10.38
N LEU A 155 -19.39 -5.89 -10.06
CA LEU A 155 -18.06 -6.35 -9.65
C LEU A 155 -17.18 -6.79 -10.82
N MET A 156 -17.67 -6.83 -12.06
CA MET A 156 -16.85 -7.23 -13.22
C MET A 156 -15.55 -6.42 -13.37
N PRO A 157 -15.49 -5.10 -13.13
CA PRO A 157 -14.23 -4.37 -13.20
C PRO A 157 -13.18 -4.90 -12.22
N LEU A 158 -13.59 -5.23 -10.99
CA LEU A 158 -12.70 -5.80 -9.98
C LEU A 158 -12.29 -7.24 -10.31
N ILE A 159 -13.24 -8.04 -10.83
CA ILE A 159 -12.97 -9.41 -11.28
C ILE A 159 -11.98 -9.40 -12.46
N LEU A 160 -12.18 -8.52 -13.44
CA LEU A 160 -11.27 -8.35 -14.57
C LEU A 160 -9.87 -7.97 -14.09
N LEU A 161 -9.81 -6.99 -13.18
CA LEU A 161 -8.57 -6.56 -12.54
C LEU A 161 -7.84 -7.75 -11.90
N ALA A 162 -8.53 -8.51 -11.04
CA ALA A 162 -7.97 -9.68 -10.39
C ALA A 162 -7.50 -10.75 -11.39
N ILE A 163 -8.28 -11.04 -12.43
CA ILE A 163 -7.93 -12.05 -13.45
C ILE A 163 -6.67 -11.63 -14.22
N LEU A 164 -6.59 -10.39 -14.71
CA LEU A 164 -5.44 -9.90 -15.46
C LEU A 164 -4.18 -9.84 -14.60
N SER A 165 -4.32 -9.43 -13.34
CA SER A 165 -3.25 -9.43 -12.34
C SER A 165 -2.73 -10.85 -12.06
N ILE A 166 -3.60 -11.84 -11.88
CA ILE A 166 -3.20 -13.26 -11.72
C ILE A 166 -2.46 -13.77 -12.97
N ARG A 167 -2.85 -13.29 -14.16
CA ARG A 167 -2.18 -13.61 -15.42
C ARG A 167 -0.88 -12.83 -15.66
N LYS A 168 -0.42 -12.05 -14.68
CA LYS A 168 0.82 -11.26 -14.73
C LYS A 168 0.86 -10.22 -15.87
N VAL A 169 -0.30 -9.68 -16.22
CA VAL A 169 -0.38 -8.54 -17.15
C VAL A 169 0.11 -7.28 -16.42
N PRO A 170 0.87 -6.37 -17.07
CA PRO A 170 1.31 -5.12 -16.45
C PRO A 170 0.17 -4.35 -15.77
N ALA A 171 0.46 -3.71 -14.63
CA ALA A 171 -0.55 -3.09 -13.78
C ALA A 171 -1.28 -1.94 -14.49
N GLU A 172 -0.57 -1.15 -15.31
CA GLU A 172 -1.11 -0.02 -16.06
C GLU A 172 -2.18 -0.49 -17.06
N VAL A 173 -1.89 -1.58 -17.77
CA VAL A 173 -2.83 -2.20 -18.72
C VAL A 173 -4.04 -2.76 -17.98
N THR A 174 -3.78 -3.49 -16.89
CA THR A 174 -4.82 -4.11 -16.07
C THR A 174 -5.80 -3.08 -15.51
N MET A 175 -5.29 -1.98 -14.95
CA MET A 175 -6.11 -0.88 -14.45
C MET A 175 -6.87 -0.18 -15.58
N SER A 176 -6.23 0.09 -16.71
CA SER A 176 -6.87 0.73 -17.88
C SER A 176 -8.04 -0.08 -18.42
N CYS A 177 -7.88 -1.40 -18.60
CA CYS A 177 -8.96 -2.28 -19.04
C CYS A 177 -10.12 -2.29 -18.04
N SER A 178 -9.81 -2.27 -16.74
CA SER A 178 -10.82 -2.25 -15.67
C SER A 178 -11.60 -0.93 -15.64
N ILE A 179 -10.93 0.21 -15.89
CA ILE A 179 -11.57 1.53 -16.02
C ILE A 179 -12.50 1.56 -17.23
N VAL A 180 -12.04 1.09 -18.40
CA VAL A 180 -12.88 1.03 -19.62
C VAL A 180 -14.14 0.20 -19.37
N LEU A 181 -14.00 -0.97 -18.74
CA LEU A 181 -15.16 -1.79 -18.39
C LEU A 181 -16.09 -1.10 -17.39
N ALA A 182 -15.55 -0.40 -16.39
CA ALA A 182 -16.34 0.37 -15.44
C ALA A 182 -17.14 1.51 -16.13
N VAL A 183 -16.54 2.19 -17.10
CA VAL A 183 -17.21 3.22 -17.92
C VAL A 183 -18.37 2.62 -18.72
N LEU A 184 -18.15 1.46 -19.35
CA LEU A 184 -19.21 0.76 -20.08
C LEU A 184 -20.38 0.37 -19.16
N ILE A 185 -20.09 -0.14 -17.97
CA ILE A 185 -21.13 -0.48 -16.98
C ILE A 185 -21.87 0.78 -16.51
N ALA A 186 -21.16 1.87 -16.23
CA ALA A 186 -21.79 3.13 -15.82
C ALA A 186 -22.80 3.64 -16.88
N ILE A 187 -22.45 3.58 -18.16
CA ILE A 187 -23.30 4.07 -19.24
C ILE A 187 -24.46 3.11 -19.53
N PHE A 188 -24.15 1.84 -19.79
CA PHE A 188 -25.14 0.89 -20.31
C PHE A 188 -25.98 0.21 -19.22
N TYR A 189 -25.43 0.02 -18.03
CA TYR A 189 -26.11 -0.69 -16.95
C TYR A 189 -26.69 0.24 -15.89
N GLN A 190 -25.95 1.29 -15.49
CA GLN A 190 -26.45 2.29 -14.53
C GLN A 190 -27.24 3.43 -15.21
N GLY A 191 -27.17 3.54 -16.54
CA GLY A 191 -27.88 4.59 -17.29
C GLY A 191 -27.28 5.98 -17.14
N ALA A 192 -26.03 6.10 -16.68
CA ALA A 192 -25.36 7.39 -16.54
C ALA A 192 -25.04 8.00 -17.90
N SER A 193 -25.11 9.33 -18.01
CA SER A 193 -24.78 10.01 -19.27
C SER A 193 -23.29 9.88 -19.61
N LEU A 194 -22.96 9.74 -20.89
CA LEU A 194 -21.55 9.66 -21.32
C LEU A 194 -20.74 10.87 -20.83
N ILE A 195 -21.31 12.07 -20.91
CA ILE A 195 -20.65 13.31 -20.50
C ILE A 195 -20.38 13.32 -19.00
N SER A 196 -21.36 12.90 -18.17
CA SER A 196 -21.16 12.85 -16.71
C SER A 196 -20.10 11.82 -16.33
N VAL A 197 -20.08 10.64 -16.96
CA VAL A 197 -19.09 9.60 -16.68
C VAL A 197 -17.67 10.05 -17.08
N LEU A 198 -17.51 10.67 -18.26
CA LEU A 198 -16.21 11.18 -18.70
C LEU A 198 -15.74 12.35 -17.84
N ASN A 199 -16.64 13.26 -17.46
CA ASN A 199 -16.31 14.34 -16.53
C ASN A 199 -15.90 13.78 -15.17
N ALA A 200 -16.57 12.74 -14.66
CA ALA A 200 -16.21 12.10 -13.39
C ALA A 200 -14.82 11.43 -13.41
N LEU A 201 -14.29 11.03 -14.57
CA LEU A 201 -12.89 10.58 -14.69
C LEU A 201 -11.92 11.74 -14.47
N TRP A 202 -12.28 12.94 -14.91
CA TRP A 202 -11.48 14.15 -14.70
C TRP A 202 -11.66 14.70 -13.28
N GLU A 203 -12.89 14.96 -12.86
CA GLU A 203 -13.27 15.53 -11.58
C GLU A 203 -14.60 14.90 -11.15
N ASN A 204 -14.56 14.12 -10.07
CA ASN A 204 -15.76 13.52 -9.51
C ASN A 204 -16.41 14.50 -8.52
N THR A 205 -17.74 14.52 -8.49
CA THR A 205 -18.52 15.40 -7.61
C THR A 205 -19.26 14.58 -6.56
N PRO A 206 -19.47 15.12 -5.35
CA PRO A 206 -20.32 14.47 -4.35
C PRO A 206 -21.68 14.10 -4.92
N GLU A 207 -22.14 12.89 -4.59
CA GLU A 207 -23.50 12.44 -4.89
C GLU A 207 -24.51 13.13 -3.95
N SER A 208 -25.81 13.00 -4.24
CA SER A 208 -26.88 13.52 -3.40
C SER A 208 -27.73 12.39 -2.83
N THR A 209 -27.11 11.51 -2.06
CA THR A 209 -27.77 10.38 -1.40
C THR A 209 -28.53 10.79 -0.13
N GLY A 210 -28.26 12.00 0.39
CA GLY A 210 -28.89 12.54 1.61
C GLY A 210 -28.11 12.24 2.89
N ILE A 211 -26.99 11.53 2.79
CA ILE A 211 -26.07 11.24 3.90
C ILE A 211 -24.73 11.89 3.58
N GLN A 212 -24.41 13.00 4.25
CA GLN A 212 -23.25 13.85 3.93
C GLN A 212 -21.91 13.07 3.88
N ASN A 213 -21.69 12.12 4.80
CA ASN A 213 -20.47 11.32 4.82
C ASN A 213 -20.40 10.35 3.63
N LEU A 214 -21.53 9.79 3.22
CA LEU A 214 -21.61 8.90 2.06
C LEU A 214 -21.43 9.69 0.76
N ASP A 215 -22.03 10.87 0.67
CA ASP A 215 -21.92 11.78 -0.47
C ASP A 215 -20.47 12.23 -0.68
N ALA A 216 -19.81 12.63 0.41
CA ALA A 216 -18.39 12.99 0.39
C ALA A 216 -17.52 11.81 -0.04
N LEU A 217 -17.84 10.58 0.41
CA LEU A 217 -17.11 9.38 0.02
C LEU A 217 -17.29 9.07 -1.48
N LEU A 218 -18.54 9.06 -1.96
CA LEU A 218 -18.90 8.79 -3.36
C LEU A 218 -18.46 9.89 -4.34
N GLY A 219 -18.13 11.07 -3.82
CA GLY A 219 -17.56 12.18 -4.58
C GLY A 219 -16.04 12.14 -4.72
N ARG A 220 -15.32 11.21 -4.07
CA ARG A 220 -13.85 11.17 -4.15
C ARG A 220 -13.36 10.65 -5.50
N GLY A 221 -12.11 10.99 -5.81
CA GLY A 221 -11.40 10.52 -7.00
C GLY A 221 -11.43 11.51 -8.16
N GLY A 222 -11.08 11.02 -9.35
CA GLY A 222 -10.85 11.83 -10.54
C GLY A 222 -9.39 12.26 -10.67
N ILE A 223 -8.91 12.41 -11.91
CA ILE A 223 -7.52 12.75 -12.24
C ILE A 223 -7.10 14.10 -11.65
N SER A 224 -8.00 15.08 -11.64
CA SER A 224 -7.76 16.42 -11.08
C SER A 224 -7.40 16.37 -9.59
N SER A 225 -8.10 15.55 -8.81
CA SER A 225 -7.83 15.35 -7.37
C SER A 225 -6.44 14.77 -7.10
N MET A 226 -5.85 14.08 -8.10
CA MET A 226 -4.51 13.49 -8.06
C MET A 226 -3.47 14.33 -8.82
N SER A 227 -3.84 15.47 -9.39
CA SER A 227 -2.91 16.29 -10.18
C SER A 227 -1.76 16.84 -9.32
N TRP A 228 -2.06 17.23 -8.08
CA TRP A 228 -1.07 17.66 -7.11
C TRP A 228 -0.06 16.55 -6.78
N THR A 229 -0.53 15.32 -6.56
CA THR A 229 0.34 14.18 -6.23
C THR A 229 1.23 13.80 -7.41
N LEU A 230 0.71 13.87 -8.64
CA LEU A 230 1.50 13.71 -9.86
C LEU A 230 2.60 14.78 -9.99
N LEU A 231 2.27 16.06 -9.78
CA LEU A 231 3.25 17.15 -9.84
C LEU A 231 4.32 17.01 -8.76
N LEU A 232 3.92 16.67 -7.53
CA LEU A 232 4.84 16.40 -6.43
C LEU A 232 5.78 15.25 -6.78
N ALA A 233 5.27 14.16 -7.38
CA ALA A 233 6.09 13.03 -7.80
C ALA A 233 7.13 13.40 -8.86
N LEU A 234 6.75 14.18 -9.88
CA LEU A 234 7.69 14.67 -10.88
C LEU A 234 8.79 15.55 -10.26
N MET A 235 8.42 16.43 -9.33
CA MET A 235 9.38 17.28 -8.61
C MET A 235 10.28 16.47 -7.67
N ALA A 236 9.73 15.50 -6.95
CA ALA A 236 10.49 14.63 -6.04
C ALA A 236 11.51 13.77 -6.80
N ILE A 237 11.14 13.20 -7.94
CA ILE A 237 12.07 12.45 -8.80
C ILE A 237 13.18 13.37 -9.33
N ALA A 238 12.84 14.57 -9.79
CA ALA A 238 13.82 15.56 -10.26
C ALA A 238 14.80 15.97 -9.15
N LEU A 239 14.30 16.30 -7.96
CA LEU A 239 15.12 16.66 -6.80
C LEU A 239 15.98 15.47 -6.34
N GLY A 240 15.40 14.28 -6.22
CA GLY A 240 16.12 13.08 -5.85
C GLY A 240 17.25 12.75 -6.83
N GLY A 241 17.04 12.98 -8.13
CA GLY A 241 18.08 12.85 -9.16
C GLY A 241 19.24 13.83 -8.99
N ILE A 242 18.94 15.09 -8.64
CA ILE A 242 19.96 16.11 -8.32
C ILE A 242 20.74 15.71 -7.06
N LEU A 243 20.05 15.32 -5.99
CA LEU A 243 20.66 14.89 -4.73
C LEU A 243 21.53 13.63 -4.91
N HIS A 244 21.10 12.71 -5.78
CA HIS A 244 21.87 11.55 -6.20
C HIS A 244 23.15 11.98 -6.92
N GLY A 245 23.04 12.82 -7.96
CA GLY A 245 24.19 13.32 -8.72
C GLY A 245 25.18 14.12 -7.86
N ALA A 246 24.71 14.82 -6.83
CA ALA A 246 25.52 15.55 -5.87
C ALA A 246 26.22 14.64 -4.83
N GLY A 247 25.90 13.34 -4.77
CA GLY A 247 26.47 12.42 -3.79
C GLY A 247 25.99 12.67 -2.36
N PHE A 248 24.84 13.33 -2.16
CA PHE A 248 24.36 13.76 -0.85
C PHE A 248 24.20 12.60 0.14
N LEU A 249 23.55 11.52 -0.28
CA LEU A 249 23.30 10.36 0.58
C LEU A 249 24.60 9.63 0.95
N SER A 250 25.55 9.55 0.00
CA SER A 250 26.89 9.01 0.25
C SER A 250 27.65 9.85 1.28
N ALA A 251 27.60 11.18 1.19
CA ALA A 251 28.23 12.07 2.16
C ALA A 251 27.61 11.94 3.56
N LEU A 252 26.28 11.82 3.65
CA LEU A 252 25.56 11.69 4.91
C LEU A 252 25.88 10.37 5.64
N LEU A 253 26.12 9.30 4.89
CA LEU A 253 26.25 7.95 5.44
C LEU A 253 27.68 7.41 5.48
N ALA A 254 28.63 7.95 4.70
CA ALA A 254 30.00 7.42 4.61
C ALA A 254 30.68 7.27 5.98
N GLY A 255 30.53 8.27 6.87
CA GLY A 255 31.10 8.24 8.22
C GLY A 255 30.47 7.18 9.14
N ILE A 256 29.19 6.87 8.94
CA ILE A 256 28.46 5.86 9.71
C ILE A 256 28.87 4.46 9.22
N ILE A 257 28.85 4.24 7.91
CA ILE A 257 29.14 2.95 7.27
C ILE A 257 30.54 2.43 7.61
N ALA A 258 31.53 3.33 7.64
CA ALA A 258 32.92 2.96 7.97
C ALA A 258 33.08 2.34 9.36
N ARG A 259 32.21 2.70 10.31
CA ARG A 259 32.27 2.28 11.72
C ARG A 259 31.46 1.02 12.01
N VAL A 260 30.66 0.54 11.05
CA VAL A 260 29.83 -0.66 11.20
C VAL A 260 30.69 -1.92 11.15
N LYS A 261 30.67 -2.70 12.25
CA LYS A 261 31.40 -3.96 12.37
C LYS A 261 30.51 -5.19 12.59
N ARG A 262 29.30 -5.02 13.11
CA ARG A 262 28.38 -6.12 13.45
C ARG A 262 27.24 -6.20 12.43
N THR A 263 26.79 -7.41 12.11
CA THR A 263 25.70 -7.68 11.17
C THR A 263 24.39 -6.98 11.54
N ALA A 264 23.99 -7.02 12.82
CA ALA A 264 22.78 -6.35 13.28
C ALA A 264 22.85 -4.83 13.08
N THR A 265 24.00 -4.22 13.38
CA THR A 265 24.23 -2.79 13.15
C THR A 265 24.26 -2.45 11.67
N LEU A 266 24.78 -3.34 10.81
CA LEU A 266 24.74 -3.18 9.36
C LEU A 266 23.30 -3.12 8.85
N ILE A 267 22.49 -4.12 9.19
CA ILE A 267 21.06 -4.17 8.80
C ILE A 267 20.31 -2.96 9.34
N ALA A 268 20.48 -2.60 10.61
CA ALA A 268 19.84 -1.43 11.20
C ALA A 268 20.24 -0.12 10.49
N THR A 269 21.51 0.04 10.13
CA THR A 269 22.00 1.23 9.42
C THR A 269 21.47 1.27 7.98
N THR A 270 21.34 0.13 7.32
CA THR A 270 20.76 0.03 5.96
C THR A 270 19.28 0.38 5.96
N ILE A 271 18.51 -0.12 6.92
CA ILE A 271 17.08 0.23 7.09
C ILE A 271 16.94 1.72 7.39
N LEU A 272 17.72 2.24 8.35
CA LEU A 272 17.71 3.66 8.70
C LEU A 272 18.10 4.55 7.52
N SER A 273 19.08 4.12 6.71
CA SER A 273 19.47 4.80 5.48
C SER A 273 18.31 4.91 4.50
N GLY A 274 17.57 3.82 4.28
CA GLY A 274 16.40 3.83 3.40
C GLY A 274 15.33 4.83 3.87
N PHE A 275 15.05 4.83 5.18
CA PHE A 275 14.10 5.75 5.80
C PHE A 275 14.54 7.22 5.66
N LEU A 276 15.80 7.52 5.99
CA LEU A 276 16.35 8.87 5.82
C LEU A 276 16.43 9.28 4.34
N GLY A 277 16.69 8.33 3.45
CA GLY A 277 16.66 8.53 2.01
C GLY A 277 15.29 8.98 1.54
N ASN A 278 14.22 8.32 2.01
CA ASN A 278 12.85 8.73 1.69
C ASN A 278 12.50 10.12 2.24
N ILE A 279 12.92 10.43 3.48
CA ILE A 279 12.74 11.75 4.09
C ILE A 279 13.41 12.83 3.23
N ALA A 280 14.64 12.59 2.80
CA ALA A 280 15.45 13.57 2.07
C ALA A 280 15.06 13.71 0.60
N MET A 281 14.71 12.61 -0.07
CA MET A 281 14.50 12.56 -1.53
C MET A 281 13.03 12.58 -1.92
N GLY A 282 12.11 12.33 -0.99
CA GLY A 282 10.68 12.26 -1.27
C GLY A 282 10.27 11.05 -2.12
N GLU A 283 11.20 10.15 -2.45
CA GLU A 283 10.92 9.00 -3.31
C GLU A 283 11.73 7.74 -2.97
N ALA A 284 11.04 6.59 -2.97
CA ALA A 284 11.55 5.26 -2.72
C ALA A 284 12.51 4.76 -3.80
N TYR A 285 12.22 4.94 -5.10
CA TYR A 285 13.02 4.37 -6.20
C TYR A 285 14.51 4.73 -6.06
N ILE A 286 14.80 6.01 -5.80
CA ILE A 286 16.18 6.51 -5.69
C ILE A 286 16.80 6.05 -4.36
N SER A 287 16.03 6.07 -3.26
CA SER A 287 16.47 5.58 -1.95
C SER A 287 16.89 4.10 -2.01
N ILE A 288 16.15 3.27 -2.75
CA ILE A 288 16.42 1.84 -2.95
C ILE A 288 17.74 1.64 -3.71
N ILE A 289 17.86 2.26 -4.90
CA ILE A 289 19.04 2.10 -5.76
C ILE A 289 20.31 2.50 -5.01
N LEU A 290 20.28 3.67 -4.38
CA LEU A 290 21.42 4.21 -3.67
C LEU A 290 21.81 3.38 -2.44
N SER A 291 20.84 3.01 -1.61
CA SER A 291 21.12 2.22 -0.41
C SER A 291 21.70 0.86 -0.78
N CYS A 292 21.22 0.22 -1.85
CA CYS A 292 21.82 -1.01 -2.37
C CYS A 292 23.29 -0.78 -2.80
N GLN A 293 23.56 0.22 -3.65
CA GLN A 293 24.92 0.50 -4.14
C GLN A 293 25.90 0.81 -3.01
N LEU A 294 25.46 1.60 -2.04
CA LEU A 294 26.29 2.11 -0.96
C LEU A 294 26.66 1.03 0.07
N PHE A 295 25.73 0.15 0.42
CA PHE A 295 25.94 -0.88 1.43
C PHE A 295 26.47 -2.21 0.88
N LYS A 296 26.38 -2.45 -0.43
CA LYS A 296 26.81 -3.70 -1.07
C LYS A 296 28.22 -4.17 -0.66
N PRO A 297 29.27 -3.32 -0.69
CA PRO A 297 30.62 -3.76 -0.30
C PRO A 297 30.70 -4.24 1.16
N LYS A 298 29.89 -3.68 2.06
CA LYS A 298 29.88 -4.07 3.48
C LYS A 298 29.16 -5.40 3.73
N TYR A 299 28.10 -5.68 2.98
CA TYR A 299 27.42 -6.97 3.03
C TYR A 299 28.32 -8.09 2.50
N GLU A 300 29.06 -7.82 1.42
CA GLU A 300 30.06 -8.75 0.86
C GLU A 300 31.20 -9.01 1.86
N GLN A 301 31.74 -7.98 2.51
CA GLN A 301 32.77 -8.10 3.56
C GLN A 301 32.32 -8.97 4.75
N GLN A 302 31.02 -8.95 5.08
CA GLN A 302 30.43 -9.74 6.18
C GLN A 302 29.97 -11.13 5.73
N ASN A 303 30.21 -11.50 4.46
CA ASN A 303 29.80 -12.76 3.86
C ASN A 303 28.29 -13.02 4.05
N LEU A 304 27.46 -12.03 3.69
CA LEU A 304 26.00 -12.09 3.69
C LEU A 304 25.49 -12.24 2.26
N ASP A 305 24.39 -12.98 2.08
CA ASP A 305 23.70 -13.08 0.80
C ASP A 305 23.18 -11.69 0.37
N SER A 306 23.28 -11.36 -0.92
CA SER A 306 22.77 -10.10 -1.49
C SER A 306 21.27 -9.93 -1.29
N ALA A 307 20.53 -11.03 -1.08
CA ALA A 307 19.12 -10.98 -0.71
C ALA A 307 18.86 -10.35 0.67
N ILE A 308 19.82 -10.41 1.60
CA ILE A 308 19.69 -9.73 2.91
C ILE A 308 19.85 -8.22 2.73
N LEU A 309 20.75 -7.76 1.87
CA LEU A 309 20.85 -6.35 1.49
C LEU A 309 19.54 -5.87 0.86
N SER A 310 19.08 -6.59 -0.18
CA SER A 310 17.83 -6.28 -0.89
C SER A 310 16.65 -6.15 0.07
N ARG A 311 16.49 -7.14 0.97
CA ARG A 311 15.46 -7.12 2.01
C ARG A 311 15.60 -5.90 2.93
N SER A 312 16.79 -5.66 3.48
CA SER A 312 17.02 -4.57 4.45
C SER A 312 16.74 -3.19 3.84
N VAL A 313 17.08 -3.01 2.56
CA VAL A 313 16.80 -1.77 1.83
C VAL A 313 15.30 -1.58 1.64
N GLU A 314 14.59 -2.63 1.26
CA GLU A 314 13.14 -2.54 1.03
C GLU A 314 12.35 -2.34 2.34
N GLU A 315 12.83 -2.90 3.45
CA GLU A 315 12.29 -2.65 4.81
C GLU A 315 12.49 -1.18 5.23
N GLY A 316 13.60 -0.55 4.83
CA GLY A 316 13.88 0.85 5.12
C GLY A 316 13.22 1.84 4.17
N SER A 317 13.16 1.51 2.88
CA SER A 317 12.68 2.39 1.83
C SER A 317 11.20 2.12 1.54
N THR A 318 10.84 1.03 0.85
CA THR A 318 9.46 0.77 0.41
C THR A 318 8.43 0.87 1.54
N MET A 319 8.72 0.26 2.69
CA MET A 319 7.76 0.22 3.80
C MET A 319 7.58 1.57 4.50
N THR A 320 8.54 2.49 4.40
CA THR A 320 8.45 3.78 5.10
C THR A 320 7.95 4.90 4.21
N THR A 321 7.99 4.74 2.88
CA THR A 321 7.58 5.78 1.92
C THR A 321 6.17 6.27 2.20
N GLY A 322 5.21 5.36 2.39
CA GLY A 322 3.81 5.71 2.70
C GLY A 322 3.60 6.32 4.09
N LEU A 323 4.62 6.47 4.92
CA LEU A 323 4.54 7.06 6.26
C LEU A 323 5.09 8.49 6.32
N ILE A 324 5.51 9.06 5.19
CA ILE A 324 6.12 10.39 5.11
C ILE A 324 5.21 11.30 4.26
N PRO A 325 4.71 12.44 4.79
CA PRO A 325 3.67 13.24 4.11
C PRO A 325 4.03 13.74 2.71
N TRP A 326 5.30 14.10 2.50
CA TRP A 326 5.76 14.70 1.24
C TRP A 326 6.35 13.70 0.25
N THR A 327 6.31 12.40 0.56
CA THR A 327 6.62 11.40 -0.46
C THR A 327 5.45 11.23 -1.41
N THR A 328 5.74 10.68 -2.59
CA THR A 328 4.72 10.35 -3.60
C THR A 328 3.62 9.43 -3.04
N ALA A 329 4.01 8.37 -2.33
CA ALA A 329 3.08 7.42 -1.72
C ALA A 329 2.27 8.04 -0.57
N GLY A 330 2.91 8.82 0.31
CA GLY A 330 2.20 9.48 1.42
C GLY A 330 1.18 10.50 0.94
N ALA A 331 1.54 11.29 -0.06
CA ALA A 331 0.63 12.25 -0.70
C ALA A 331 -0.52 11.54 -1.41
N PHE A 332 -0.25 10.45 -2.13
CA PHE A 332 -1.27 9.63 -2.78
C PHE A 332 -2.23 8.99 -1.77
N TYR A 333 -1.72 8.41 -0.68
CA TYR A 333 -2.56 7.79 0.36
C TYR A 333 -3.46 8.82 1.04
N THR A 334 -2.94 10.02 1.33
CA THR A 334 -3.74 11.11 1.90
C THR A 334 -4.85 11.53 0.95
N ALA A 335 -4.53 11.79 -0.31
CA ALA A 335 -5.50 12.23 -1.31
C ALA A 335 -6.58 11.16 -1.57
N THR A 336 -6.22 9.88 -1.50
CA THR A 336 -7.12 8.76 -1.80
C THR A 336 -7.99 8.37 -0.59
N LEU A 337 -7.37 8.19 0.57
CA LEU A 337 -8.05 7.76 1.80
C LEU A 337 -8.73 8.92 2.53
N GLY A 338 -8.36 10.16 2.21
CA GLY A 338 -8.86 11.36 2.90
C GLY A 338 -8.45 11.42 4.36
N VAL A 339 -7.29 10.85 4.70
CA VAL A 339 -6.72 10.82 6.04
C VAL A 339 -5.26 11.20 5.97
N ASP A 340 -4.86 12.20 6.75
CA ASP A 340 -3.47 12.68 6.77
C ASP A 340 -2.49 11.60 7.22
N VAL A 341 -1.30 11.59 6.61
CA VAL A 341 -0.23 10.63 6.89
C VAL A 341 0.11 10.55 8.38
N LEU A 342 0.29 11.69 9.05
CA LEU A 342 0.67 11.72 10.47
C LEU A 342 -0.42 11.16 11.38
N SER A 343 -1.68 11.17 10.93
CA SER A 343 -2.81 10.62 11.67
C SER A 343 -2.83 9.10 11.60
N TYR A 344 -2.60 8.50 10.41
CA TYR A 344 -2.63 7.04 10.27
C TYR A 344 -1.28 6.35 10.54
N ALA A 345 -0.15 7.07 10.45
CA ALA A 345 1.19 6.50 10.61
C ALA A 345 1.39 5.73 11.93
N PRO A 346 0.86 6.16 13.09
CA PRO A 346 0.95 5.37 14.33
C PRO A 346 0.30 3.98 14.23
N TYR A 347 -0.73 3.84 13.40
CA TYR A 347 -1.48 2.60 13.18
C TYR A 347 -0.93 1.75 12.04
N ALA A 348 0.09 2.22 11.31
CA ALA A 348 0.77 1.45 10.27
C ALA A 348 1.76 0.44 10.88
N PHE A 349 1.28 -0.38 11.82
CA PHE A 349 2.09 -1.30 12.64
C PHE A 349 3.03 -2.16 11.79
N PHE A 350 2.53 -2.74 10.69
CA PHE A 350 3.33 -3.60 9.81
C PHE A 350 4.58 -2.88 9.28
N ASN A 351 4.43 -1.60 8.89
CA ASN A 351 5.45 -0.82 8.22
C ASN A 351 6.68 -0.58 9.12
N TYR A 352 6.49 -0.25 10.39
CA TYR A 352 7.60 0.00 11.32
C TYR A 352 7.99 -1.21 12.18
N LEU A 353 7.06 -2.11 12.52
CA LEU A 353 7.38 -3.33 13.28
C LEU A 353 8.27 -4.27 12.46
N ASN A 354 8.14 -4.27 11.13
CA ASN A 354 8.97 -5.11 10.28
C ASN A 354 10.46 -4.77 10.42
N ALA A 355 10.79 -3.47 10.38
CA ALA A 355 12.14 -2.98 10.61
C ALA A 355 12.68 -3.41 11.98
N LEU A 356 11.86 -3.31 13.03
CA LEU A 356 12.25 -3.72 14.39
C LEU A 356 12.49 -5.23 14.48
N ILE A 357 11.62 -6.03 13.88
CA ILE A 357 11.75 -7.50 13.83
C ILE A 357 13.00 -7.89 13.03
N ALA A 358 13.27 -7.25 11.90
CA ALA A 358 14.46 -7.50 11.10
C ALA A 358 15.76 -7.26 11.89
N VAL A 359 15.82 -6.15 12.63
CA VAL A 359 16.97 -5.85 13.50
C VAL A 359 17.06 -6.85 14.66
N ALA A 360 15.94 -7.19 15.30
CA ALA A 360 15.92 -8.17 16.39
C ALA A 360 16.39 -9.55 15.92
N MET A 361 15.88 -10.04 14.79
CA MET A 361 16.31 -11.31 14.19
C MET A 361 17.80 -11.29 13.86
N ALA A 362 18.32 -10.17 13.34
CA ALA A 362 19.75 -10.03 13.09
C ALA A 362 20.61 -10.07 14.37
N VAL A 363 20.12 -9.53 15.49
CA VAL A 363 20.79 -9.63 16.80
C VAL A 363 20.88 -11.09 17.26
N PHE A 364 19.82 -11.86 17.06
CA PHE A 364 19.78 -13.30 17.41
C PHE A 364 20.39 -14.23 16.36
N GLY A 365 20.87 -13.70 15.23
CA GLY A 365 21.45 -14.48 14.14
C GLY A 365 20.43 -15.27 13.30
N ILE A 366 19.14 -14.94 13.39
CA ILE A 366 18.04 -15.62 12.71
C ILE A 366 17.77 -14.94 11.36
N GLY A 367 17.48 -15.73 10.31
CA GLY A 367 17.12 -15.19 8.99
C GLY A 367 18.28 -14.50 8.24
N LEU A 368 19.53 -14.79 8.63
CA LEU A 368 20.75 -14.35 7.96
C LEU A 368 21.19 -15.39 6.94
N LEU A 369 20.80 -15.19 5.69
CA LEU A 369 21.18 -16.06 4.58
C LEU A 369 22.66 -15.89 4.24
N LYS A 370 23.31 -17.01 3.93
CA LYS A 370 24.66 -17.05 3.38
C LYS A 370 24.63 -17.13 1.86
N PRO A 371 25.63 -16.55 1.17
CA PRO A 371 25.73 -16.69 -0.29
C PRO A 371 25.65 -18.17 -0.68
N LYS A 372 24.90 -18.49 -1.73
CA LYS A 372 24.97 -19.83 -2.31
C LYS A 372 26.42 -20.09 -2.73
N ALA A 373 26.97 -21.25 -2.37
CA ALA A 373 28.17 -21.72 -3.04
C ALA A 373 27.86 -21.75 -4.54
N ASN A 374 28.66 -21.07 -5.35
CA ASN A 374 28.61 -21.22 -6.80
C ASN A 374 28.85 -22.70 -7.08
N TYR A 375 27.80 -23.48 -7.33
CA TYR A 375 27.97 -24.75 -8.00
C TYR A 375 28.23 -24.42 -9.48
N PRO A 376 29.31 -24.97 -10.05
CA PRO A 376 29.85 -24.59 -11.36
C PRO A 376 28.84 -24.75 -12.50
#